data_AF-A0A494W0C3-F1
#
_entry.id   AF-A0A494W0C3-F1
#
_cell.length_a   1.000
_cell.length_b   1.000
_cell.length_c   1.000
_cell.angle_alpha   90.00
_cell.angle_beta   90.00
_cell.angle_gamma   90.00
#
_symmetry.space_group_name_H-M   'P 1'
#
loop_
_entity.id
_entity.type
_entity.pdbx_description
1 polymer ?
#
loop_
_entity_poly.entity_id
_entity_poly.type
_entity_poly.pdbx_seq_one_letter_code
_entity_poly.pdbx_strand_id
1 'polypeptide(L)'
;MRKLITLLLLSAVIYSGCKKNEFAVNNTATPKTADTIPPDKIVFTPFGPRKASDVHHIEDGYHLEFQGNQLLKIQNSTGKISVNFGVQKPVIAQQAVNDAKRIKTNSTNPPAPNDGWVTFADWTNPSSTPITYFSTTWQVPANPESTLNGYLLYIFNGIQNADHILQPVLQYGQSPAGGGLYWAIDNWYVGCQTCAVYYGTPVKVLPGTTIQGVMQQTGQTGSNYNYRSSFAGYPAYSSLQINNIPKLYYAVETFEQYNITQGNQYPIDVQVNMTNIELKVGTAEAQLNWQPHTFVSDRGQNTVVVSNNSPGGEVDLYFRTPPPPPPPIPTININSKASFDWNSSGSGSGTIKAPAGTLVHVGIDAYGVGVTTKFTLSGASLIGYPSNTITITNGHEGTPTPSFTMPASGSVNWSGTCTMVNSSGFGSIYVF
;
A
#
# COMPACT_ATOMS: atom_id res chain seq x y z
N MET A 1 74.81 19.23 28.02
CA MET A 1 74.52 17.77 28.13
C MET A 1 73.04 17.60 28.47
N ARG A 2 72.18 17.33 27.48
CA ARG A 2 70.87 16.65 27.55
C ARG A 2 70.19 16.83 26.18
N LYS A 3 70.11 15.74 25.41
CA LYS A 3 69.46 15.66 24.10
C LYS A 3 67.94 15.57 24.32
N LEU A 4 67.17 16.42 23.66
CA LEU A 4 65.72 16.28 23.55
C LEU A 4 65.44 15.55 22.23
N ILE A 5 64.96 14.31 22.33
CA ILE A 5 64.49 13.49 21.21
C ILE A 5 62.98 13.69 21.14
N THR A 6 62.50 14.36 20.09
CA THR A 6 61.08 14.51 19.81
C THR A 6 60.63 13.29 19.02
N LEU A 7 59.84 12.42 19.66
CA LEU A 7 59.21 11.24 19.06
C LEU A 7 57.87 11.68 18.43
N LEU A 8 57.80 11.66 17.09
CA LEU A 8 56.53 11.78 16.37
C LEU A 8 55.76 10.46 16.50
N LEU A 9 54.68 10.43 17.27
CA LEU A 9 53.67 9.36 17.19
C LEU A 9 52.73 9.65 16.03
N LEU A 10 52.77 8.79 15.01
CA LEU A 10 51.84 8.78 13.89
C LEU A 10 50.63 7.92 14.29
N SER A 11 49.53 8.56 14.68
CA SER A 11 48.26 7.89 14.96
C SER A 11 47.54 7.55 13.66
N ALA A 12 47.67 6.30 13.19
CA ALA A 12 46.86 5.79 12.10
C ALA A 12 45.43 5.51 12.59
N VAL A 13 44.50 6.41 12.26
CA VAL A 13 43.06 6.19 12.46
C VAL A 13 42.55 5.30 11.33
N ILE A 14 42.30 4.03 11.63
CA ILE A 14 41.63 3.09 10.72
C ILE A 14 40.13 3.42 10.77
N TYR A 15 39.65 4.19 9.80
CA TYR A 15 38.22 4.30 9.52
C TYR A 15 37.73 2.97 8.93
N SER A 16 37.07 2.14 9.73
CA SER A 16 36.17 1.10 9.23
C SER A 16 34.99 1.78 8.55
N GLY A 17 35.10 2.01 7.24
CA GLY A 17 33.98 2.44 6.42
C GLY A 17 32.92 1.34 6.37
N CYS A 18 31.74 1.61 6.94
CA CYS A 18 30.52 0.89 6.59
C CYS A 18 30.31 1.06 5.08
N LYS A 19 30.55 -0.01 4.32
CA LYS A 19 30.19 -0.06 2.90
C LYS A 19 28.67 0.06 2.81
N LYS A 20 28.20 1.22 2.37
CA LYS A 20 26.85 1.39 1.86
C LYS A 20 26.74 0.46 0.66
N ASN A 21 25.93 -0.59 0.78
CA ASN A 21 25.60 -1.45 -0.36
C ASN A 21 24.82 -0.59 -1.36
N GLU A 22 25.53 -0.05 -2.34
CA GLU A 22 24.91 0.48 -3.55
C GLU A 22 24.23 -0.69 -4.25
N PHE A 23 22.90 -0.77 -4.12
CA PHE A 23 22.11 -1.62 -4.97
C PHE A 23 22.34 -1.14 -6.41
N ALA A 24 23.11 -1.90 -7.18
CA ALA A 24 23.26 -1.68 -8.61
C ALA A 24 21.91 -1.96 -9.28
N VAL A 25 21.08 -0.92 -9.40
CA VAL A 25 19.83 -0.96 -10.16
C VAL A 25 20.19 -0.91 -11.65
N ASN A 26 20.52 -2.05 -12.24
CA ASN A 26 20.65 -2.22 -13.70
C ASN A 26 19.26 -2.33 -14.35
N ASN A 27 18.40 -1.32 -14.18
CA ASN A 27 17.03 -1.27 -14.72
C ASN A 27 16.76 0.02 -15.51
N THR A 28 17.66 0.42 -16.40
CA THR A 28 17.27 1.37 -17.46
C THR A 28 16.45 0.57 -18.47
N ALA A 29 15.13 0.53 -18.29
CA ALA A 29 14.26 0.11 -19.37
C ALA A 29 14.45 1.14 -20.48
N THR A 30 15.12 0.75 -21.57
CA THR A 30 15.18 1.58 -22.77
C THR A 30 13.73 1.90 -23.15
N PRO A 31 13.34 3.18 -23.25
CA PRO A 31 12.02 3.54 -23.74
C PRO A 31 11.85 2.81 -25.06
N LYS A 32 10.98 1.79 -25.08
CA LYS A 32 10.68 1.08 -26.31
C LYS A 32 10.14 2.18 -27.22
N THR A 33 10.78 2.41 -28.37
CA THR A 33 10.24 3.27 -29.42
C THR A 33 8.78 2.88 -29.56
N ALA A 34 7.88 3.77 -29.12
CA ALA A 34 6.47 3.49 -29.11
C ALA A 34 6.11 3.06 -30.53
N ASP A 35 5.77 1.78 -30.72
CA ASP A 35 5.06 1.34 -31.92
C ASP A 35 3.97 2.38 -32.13
N THR A 36 4.08 3.16 -33.21
CA THR A 36 3.49 4.49 -33.32
C THR A 36 2.03 4.46 -32.90
N ILE A 37 1.78 4.82 -31.64
CA ILE A 37 0.43 4.90 -31.12
C ILE A 37 -0.26 5.95 -31.98
N PRO A 38 -1.39 5.64 -32.63
CA PRO A 38 -2.08 6.63 -33.46
C PRO A 38 -2.29 7.91 -32.64
N PRO A 39 -2.00 9.11 -33.18
CA PRO A 39 -2.05 10.35 -32.42
C PRO A 39 -3.40 10.59 -31.71
N ASP A 40 -4.50 10.20 -32.35
CA ASP A 40 -5.86 10.30 -31.82
C ASP A 40 -6.28 9.14 -30.91
N LYS A 41 -5.42 8.13 -30.68
CA LYS A 41 -5.72 7.03 -29.77
C LYS A 41 -5.83 7.59 -28.36
N ILE A 42 -6.91 7.23 -27.67
CA ILE A 42 -7.06 7.50 -26.25
C ILE A 42 -6.16 6.56 -25.45
N VAL A 43 -5.39 7.14 -24.55
CA VAL A 43 -4.52 6.47 -23.59
C VAL A 43 -4.83 6.95 -22.18
N PHE A 44 -4.53 6.15 -21.18
CA PHE A 44 -4.83 6.46 -19.78
C PHE A 44 -3.59 6.98 -19.06
N THR A 45 -3.76 8.04 -18.29
CA THR A 45 -2.72 8.76 -17.54
C THR A 45 -3.19 8.89 -16.09
N PRO A 46 -2.32 9.23 -15.11
CA PRO A 46 -2.70 9.39 -13.70
C PRO A 46 -3.51 10.67 -13.42
N PHE A 47 -4.48 10.96 -14.28
CA PHE A 47 -5.50 12.02 -14.19
C PHE A 47 -6.54 11.87 -15.33
N GLY A 48 -6.81 10.62 -15.74
CA GLY A 48 -7.80 10.27 -16.74
C GLY A 48 -7.27 10.05 -18.16
N PRO A 49 -8.20 9.83 -19.12
CA PRO A 49 -7.88 9.59 -20.52
C PRO A 49 -7.32 10.84 -21.21
N ARG A 50 -6.38 10.65 -22.14
CA ARG A 50 -5.78 11.68 -23.00
C ARG A 50 -5.59 11.15 -24.42
N LYS A 51 -5.52 12.03 -25.42
CA LYS A 51 -5.00 11.64 -26.73
C LYS A 51 -3.51 11.35 -26.61
N ALA A 52 -3.03 10.33 -27.30
CA ALA A 52 -1.60 10.00 -27.30
C ALA A 52 -0.72 11.16 -27.79
N SER A 53 -1.23 12.01 -28.70
CA SER A 53 -0.55 13.23 -29.15
C SER A 53 -0.28 14.24 -28.04
N ASP A 54 -1.04 14.18 -26.95
CA ASP A 54 -1.02 15.16 -25.86
C ASP A 54 -0.21 14.63 -24.66
N VAL A 55 0.47 13.48 -24.79
CA VAL A 55 1.28 12.86 -23.74
C VAL A 55 2.75 12.93 -24.12
N HIS A 56 3.52 13.74 -23.40
CA HIS A 56 4.89 14.08 -23.79
C HIS A 56 5.93 13.60 -22.76
N HIS A 57 6.97 12.94 -23.27
CA HIS A 57 8.13 12.56 -22.47
C HIS A 57 9.08 13.75 -22.28
N ILE A 58 9.52 13.95 -21.04
CA ILE A 58 10.57 14.88 -20.66
C ILE A 58 11.79 14.06 -20.24
N GLU A 59 12.70 13.85 -21.20
CA GLU A 59 13.95 13.11 -20.94
C GLU A 59 14.91 13.86 -20.02
N ASP A 60 15.90 13.11 -19.51
CA ASP A 60 16.97 13.65 -18.69
C ASP A 60 17.69 14.82 -19.36
N GLY A 61 18.12 15.78 -18.55
CA GLY A 61 18.74 17.01 -19.03
C GLY A 61 17.76 18.06 -19.55
N TYR A 62 16.44 17.87 -19.38
CA TYR A 62 15.42 18.88 -19.66
C TYR A 62 14.55 19.18 -18.43
N HIS A 63 13.88 20.33 -18.46
CA HIS A 63 12.81 20.69 -17.53
C HIS A 63 11.68 21.39 -18.27
N LEU A 64 10.54 21.52 -17.59
CA LEU A 64 9.42 22.31 -18.03
C LEU A 64 9.50 23.72 -17.43
N GLU A 65 9.16 24.74 -18.20
CA GLU A 65 9.10 26.13 -17.73
C GLU A 65 7.94 26.87 -18.38
N PHE A 66 7.18 27.60 -17.57
CA PHE A 66 6.23 28.59 -18.09
C PHE A 66 6.94 29.91 -18.41
N GLN A 67 6.70 30.44 -19.60
CA GLN A 67 7.05 31.82 -19.96
C GLN A 67 5.77 32.55 -20.41
N GLY A 68 5.23 33.37 -19.52
CA GLY A 68 3.87 33.89 -19.68
C GLY A 68 2.85 32.75 -19.57
N ASN A 69 2.09 32.52 -20.64
CA ASN A 69 1.12 31.42 -20.74
C ASN A 69 1.62 30.23 -21.58
N GLN A 70 2.86 30.29 -22.08
CA GLN A 70 3.45 29.21 -22.87
C GLN A 70 4.21 28.24 -21.99
N LEU A 71 4.01 26.95 -22.22
CA LEU A 71 4.80 25.90 -21.58
C LEU A 71 5.88 25.41 -22.53
N LEU A 72 7.12 25.44 -22.04
CA LEU A 72 8.32 25.16 -22.81
C LEU A 72 9.06 23.97 -22.20
N LYS A 73 9.70 23.18 -23.07
CA LYS A 73 10.74 22.24 -22.69
C LYS A 73 12.09 22.90 -22.88
N ILE A 74 12.83 23.07 -21.79
CA ILE A 74 14.11 23.79 -21.77
C ILE A 74 15.23 22.79 -21.49
N GLN A 75 16.33 22.88 -22.26
CA GLN A 75 17.52 22.08 -22.02
C GLN A 75 18.32 22.65 -20.84
N ASN A 76 18.56 21.83 -19.81
CA ASN A 76 19.19 22.25 -18.55
C ASN A 76 20.59 22.84 -18.75
N SER A 77 21.40 22.25 -19.65
CA SER A 77 22.80 22.63 -19.84
C SER A 77 22.99 23.94 -20.62
N THR A 78 22.03 24.32 -21.45
CA THR A 78 22.17 25.47 -22.37
C THR A 78 21.13 26.57 -22.14
N GLY A 79 20.06 26.29 -21.41
CA GLY A 79 18.90 27.18 -21.27
C GLY A 79 18.11 27.36 -22.57
N LYS A 80 18.41 26.59 -23.64
CA LYS A 80 17.72 26.72 -24.92
C LYS A 80 16.36 26.03 -24.88
N ILE A 81 15.38 26.66 -25.53
CA ILE A 81 14.07 26.07 -25.80
C ILE A 81 14.27 24.93 -26.79
N SER A 82 13.85 23.73 -26.40
CA SER A 82 13.86 22.53 -27.25
C SER A 82 12.50 22.31 -27.91
N VAL A 83 11.42 22.47 -27.14
CA VAL A 83 10.04 22.35 -27.61
C VAL A 83 9.20 23.47 -27.01
N ASN A 84 8.32 24.06 -27.81
CA ASN A 84 7.27 24.95 -27.34
C ASN A 84 5.93 24.20 -27.44
N PHE A 85 5.35 23.82 -26.29
CA PHE A 85 4.05 23.14 -26.25
C PHE A 85 2.87 24.10 -26.44
N GLY A 86 3.16 25.39 -26.66
CA GLY A 86 2.18 26.42 -26.87
C GLY A 86 1.53 26.88 -25.57
N VAL A 87 0.45 27.63 -25.75
CA VAL A 87 -0.34 28.17 -24.64
C VAL A 87 -1.04 27.04 -23.91
N GLN A 88 -0.76 26.89 -22.62
CA GLN A 88 -1.58 26.03 -21.76
C GLN A 88 -2.81 26.81 -21.36
N LYS A 89 -4.00 26.26 -21.60
CA LYS A 89 -5.26 26.90 -21.22
C LYS A 89 -5.40 26.76 -19.69
N PRO A 90 -5.47 27.86 -18.92
CA PRO A 90 -5.91 27.77 -17.53
C PRO A 90 -7.33 27.21 -17.54
N VAL A 91 -7.59 26.21 -16.72
CA VAL A 91 -8.94 25.78 -16.44
C VAL A 91 -9.54 26.79 -15.50
N ILE A 92 -10.68 27.34 -15.87
CA ILE A 92 -11.45 28.12 -14.92
C ILE A 92 -11.78 27.15 -13.76
N ALA A 93 -11.31 27.43 -12.54
CA ALA A 93 -11.27 26.48 -11.42
C ALA A 93 -12.58 25.74 -11.14
N GLN A 94 -13.73 26.38 -11.40
CA GLN A 94 -15.05 25.78 -11.25
C GLN A 94 -15.35 24.73 -12.33
N GLN A 95 -14.77 24.88 -13.52
CA GLN A 95 -14.93 23.97 -14.66
C GLN A 95 -14.04 22.74 -14.51
N ALA A 96 -12.83 22.83 -13.95
CA ALA A 96 -11.98 21.67 -13.63
C ALA A 96 -12.69 20.69 -12.68
N VAL A 97 -13.28 21.22 -11.60
CA VAL A 97 -14.05 20.43 -10.62
C VAL A 97 -15.33 19.86 -11.23
N ASN A 98 -15.98 20.59 -12.14
CA ASN A 98 -17.20 20.14 -12.81
C ASN A 98 -16.94 19.15 -13.96
N ASP A 99 -15.82 19.27 -14.66
CA ASP A 99 -15.41 18.41 -15.77
C ASP A 99 -14.85 17.08 -15.24
N ALA A 100 -14.12 17.11 -14.11
CA ALA A 100 -13.81 15.90 -13.33
C ALA A 100 -15.09 15.15 -12.94
N LYS A 101 -16.18 15.86 -12.61
CA LYS A 101 -17.50 15.27 -12.29
C LYS A 101 -18.35 14.88 -13.51
N ARG A 102 -18.02 15.30 -14.73
CA ARG A 102 -18.87 15.18 -15.93
C ARG A 102 -18.21 14.42 -17.07
N ILE A 103 -17.92 13.15 -16.85
CA ILE A 103 -18.06 12.18 -17.93
C ILE A 103 -19.11 11.18 -17.47
N LYS A 104 -20.35 11.37 -17.94
CA LYS A 104 -21.33 10.27 -18.04
C LYS A 104 -21.13 9.67 -19.42
N THR A 105 -20.37 8.58 -19.52
CA THR A 105 -20.53 7.68 -20.65
C THR A 105 -21.98 7.22 -20.66
N ASN A 106 -22.72 7.42 -21.77
CA ASN A 106 -24.07 6.86 -21.98
C ASN A 106 -24.06 5.31 -22.08
N SER A 107 -23.13 4.65 -21.38
CA SER A 107 -23.04 3.20 -21.27
C SER A 107 -24.01 2.72 -20.21
N THR A 108 -24.92 1.82 -20.60
CA THR A 108 -25.88 1.13 -19.73
C THR A 108 -25.25 0.00 -18.91
N ASN A 109 -23.94 -0.23 -19.00
CA ASN A 109 -23.16 -1.06 -18.09
C ASN A 109 -22.47 -0.17 -17.04
N PRO A 110 -22.46 -0.58 -15.75
CA PRO A 110 -22.07 0.28 -14.63
C PRO A 110 -20.69 0.90 -14.91
N PRO A 111 -20.59 2.23 -15.07
CA PRO A 111 -19.34 2.85 -15.44
C PRO A 111 -18.45 2.89 -14.20
N ALA A 112 -17.24 2.32 -14.30
CA ALA A 112 -16.13 2.83 -13.51
C ALA A 112 -16.11 4.36 -13.69
N PRO A 113 -15.91 5.16 -12.63
CA PRO A 113 -15.88 6.60 -12.74
C PRO A 113 -14.87 6.96 -13.82
N ASN A 114 -15.34 7.75 -14.78
CA ASN A 114 -14.70 7.99 -16.06
C ASN A 114 -13.42 8.86 -15.96
N ASP A 115 -13.00 9.17 -14.74
CA ASP A 115 -11.77 9.88 -14.38
C ASP A 115 -10.67 8.95 -13.83
N GLY A 116 -10.98 7.67 -13.56
CA GLY A 116 -10.05 6.67 -13.04
C GLY A 116 -9.87 6.67 -11.52
N TRP A 117 -10.38 7.69 -10.80
CA TRP A 117 -10.20 7.81 -9.34
C TRP A 117 -11.07 6.79 -8.61
N VAL A 118 -10.43 5.90 -7.84
CA VAL A 118 -11.12 4.83 -7.09
C VAL A 118 -11.43 5.33 -5.69
N THR A 119 -10.37 5.70 -4.96
CA THR A 119 -10.42 6.15 -3.57
C THR A 119 -9.19 7.00 -3.27
N PHE A 120 -9.35 8.02 -2.43
CA PHE A 120 -8.28 8.97 -2.12
C PHE A 120 -8.55 9.67 -0.79
N ALA A 121 -7.52 10.36 -0.26
CA ALA A 121 -7.68 11.38 0.75
C ALA A 121 -7.16 12.73 0.24
N ASP A 122 -7.80 13.83 0.64
CA ASP A 122 -7.36 15.17 0.27
C ASP A 122 -7.17 16.14 1.44
N TRP A 123 -6.37 17.16 1.21
CA TRP A 123 -6.20 18.28 2.11
C TRP A 123 -5.94 19.57 1.33
N THR A 124 -6.61 20.65 1.72
CA THR A 124 -6.41 21.98 1.13
C THR A 124 -5.58 22.84 2.08
N ASN A 125 -4.47 23.40 1.59
CA ASN A 125 -3.70 24.40 2.31
C ASN A 125 -4.53 25.68 2.49
N PRO A 126 -4.90 26.05 3.73
CA PRO A 126 -5.74 27.21 3.97
C PRO A 126 -4.97 28.54 3.90
N SER A 127 -3.64 28.50 3.81
CA SER A 127 -2.79 29.68 3.88
C SER A 127 -2.42 30.25 2.50
N SER A 128 -1.95 31.50 2.48
CA SER A 128 -1.37 32.11 1.29
C SER A 128 0.00 31.53 0.93
N THR A 129 0.76 31.07 1.92
CA THR A 129 2.08 30.42 1.77
C THR A 129 1.96 29.12 0.95
N PRO A 130 2.87 28.85 -0.01
CA PRO A 130 2.86 27.62 -0.81
C PRO A 130 3.16 26.38 0.02
N ILE A 131 2.73 25.22 -0.48
CA ILE A 131 3.30 23.94 -0.06
C ILE A 131 4.74 23.91 -0.56
N THR A 132 5.72 23.74 0.31
CA THR A 132 7.15 23.76 -0.03
C THR A 132 7.77 22.37 -0.07
N TYR A 133 7.14 21.41 0.60
CA TYR A 133 7.56 20.02 0.64
C TYR A 133 6.34 19.14 0.88
N PHE A 134 6.25 18.04 0.14
CA PHE A 134 5.31 16.96 0.42
C PHE A 134 5.99 15.64 0.10
N SER A 135 6.11 14.76 1.09
CA SER A 135 6.57 13.40 0.88
C SER A 135 5.69 12.38 1.57
N THR A 136 5.64 11.19 0.97
CA THR A 136 4.94 10.04 1.51
C THR A 136 5.75 8.79 1.19
N THR A 137 5.77 7.83 2.12
CA THR A 137 6.48 6.55 2.01
C THR A 137 5.49 5.42 1.93
N TRP A 138 5.65 4.54 0.95
CA TRP A 138 4.81 3.34 0.83
C TRP A 138 5.61 2.14 0.32
N GLN A 139 5.09 0.95 0.60
CA GLN A 139 5.64 -0.29 0.07
C GLN A 139 4.97 -0.59 -1.28
N VAL A 140 5.77 -0.95 -2.29
CA VAL A 140 5.26 -1.41 -3.58
C VAL A 140 4.42 -2.69 -3.36
N PRO A 141 3.14 -2.72 -3.74
CA PRO A 141 2.30 -3.90 -3.54
C PRO A 141 2.80 -5.14 -4.29
N ALA A 142 2.32 -6.31 -3.89
CA ALA A 142 2.41 -7.52 -4.69
C ALA A 142 1.76 -7.32 -6.07
N ASN A 143 2.25 -8.06 -7.06
CA ASN A 143 1.64 -8.02 -8.38
C ASN A 143 0.20 -8.57 -8.31
N PRO A 144 -0.74 -8.05 -9.13
CA PRO A 144 -1.99 -8.73 -9.39
C PRO A 144 -1.79 -10.16 -9.89
N GLU A 145 -2.72 -11.06 -9.58
CA GLU A 145 -2.67 -12.46 -10.02
C GLU A 145 -2.94 -12.61 -11.52
N SER A 146 -3.70 -11.67 -12.10
CA SER A 146 -4.05 -11.69 -13.52
C SER A 146 -2.84 -11.41 -14.41
N THR A 147 -2.56 -12.33 -15.33
CA THR A 147 -1.56 -12.16 -16.39
C THR A 147 -2.12 -11.49 -17.64
N LEU A 148 -3.37 -11.01 -17.61
CA LEU A 148 -3.97 -10.30 -18.73
C LEU A 148 -3.33 -8.92 -18.87
N ASN A 149 -3.17 -8.46 -20.11
CA ASN A 149 -2.72 -7.09 -20.39
C ASN A 149 -3.93 -6.14 -20.52
N GLY A 150 -3.68 -4.84 -20.36
CA GLY A 150 -4.63 -3.78 -20.72
C GLY A 150 -5.35 -3.11 -19.56
N TYR A 151 -5.20 -3.63 -18.34
CA TYR A 151 -5.53 -2.88 -17.13
C TYR A 151 -4.34 -2.06 -16.64
N LEU A 152 -4.65 -1.02 -15.88
CA LEU A 152 -3.67 -0.05 -15.40
C LEU A 152 -4.07 0.40 -14.01
N LEU A 153 -3.08 0.48 -13.12
CA LEU A 153 -3.21 0.94 -11.75
C LEU A 153 -2.24 2.10 -11.53
N TYR A 154 -2.66 3.13 -10.80
CA TYR A 154 -1.79 4.19 -10.29
C TYR A 154 -1.98 4.38 -8.79
N ILE A 155 -0.88 4.54 -8.08
CA ILE A 155 -0.82 4.90 -6.66
C ILE A 155 0.13 6.08 -6.53
N PHE A 156 -0.31 7.18 -5.92
CA PHE A 156 0.52 8.37 -5.80
C PHE A 156 0.10 9.27 -4.65
N ASN A 157 1.05 10.06 -4.17
CA ASN A 157 0.77 11.33 -3.53
C ASN A 157 0.91 12.48 -4.56
N GLY A 158 0.19 13.59 -4.39
CA GLY A 158 0.22 14.69 -5.38
C GLY A 158 -0.02 16.07 -4.76
N ILE A 159 0.52 17.12 -5.39
CA ILE A 159 0.14 18.52 -5.13
C ILE A 159 -0.43 19.16 -6.39
N GLN A 160 -1.52 19.90 -6.27
CA GLN A 160 -2.21 20.52 -7.40
C GLN A 160 -2.69 21.94 -7.11
N ASN A 161 -3.04 22.62 -8.20
CA ASN A 161 -3.89 23.79 -8.21
C ASN A 161 -5.17 23.49 -9.00
N ALA A 162 -5.84 24.53 -9.49
CA ALA A 162 -7.04 24.39 -10.32
C ALA A 162 -6.78 23.73 -11.70
N ASP A 163 -5.54 23.80 -12.19
CA ASP A 163 -5.21 23.51 -13.58
C ASP A 163 -4.39 22.23 -13.74
N HIS A 164 -3.45 22.00 -12.81
CA HIS A 164 -2.45 20.94 -12.92
C HIS A 164 -2.16 20.28 -11.58
N ILE A 165 -1.80 19.01 -11.64
CA ILE A 165 -1.28 18.20 -10.55
C ILE A 165 0.15 17.75 -10.88
N LEU A 166 1.02 17.82 -9.87
CA LEU A 166 2.37 17.26 -9.88
C LEU A 166 2.36 15.99 -9.01
N GLN A 167 2.94 14.89 -9.49
CA GLN A 167 2.76 13.57 -8.89
C GLN A 167 4.02 12.69 -9.06
N PRO A 168 4.62 12.17 -7.98
CA PRO A 168 5.37 10.92 -8.02
C PRO A 168 4.40 9.73 -8.06
N VAL A 169 4.44 8.95 -9.14
CA VAL A 169 3.46 7.90 -9.43
C VAL A 169 4.11 6.52 -9.44
N LEU A 170 3.51 5.59 -8.72
CA LEU A 170 3.73 4.15 -8.85
C LEU A 170 2.66 3.58 -9.80
N GLN A 171 3.06 2.92 -10.88
CA GLN A 171 2.16 2.36 -11.89
C GLN A 171 2.36 0.86 -12.08
N TYR A 172 1.28 0.13 -12.33
CA TYR A 172 1.29 -1.26 -12.81
C TYR A 172 0.43 -1.38 -14.06
N GLY A 173 0.95 -2.02 -15.10
CA GLY A 173 0.28 -2.12 -16.40
C GLY A 173 0.97 -1.28 -17.47
N GLN A 174 0.46 -1.36 -18.69
CA GLN A 174 0.96 -0.58 -19.82
C GLN A 174 0.31 0.82 -19.82
N SER A 175 1.13 1.86 -19.71
CA SER A 175 0.75 3.26 -19.85
C SER A 175 1.47 3.92 -21.03
N PRO A 176 1.17 5.20 -21.35
CA PRO A 176 1.96 6.01 -22.28
C PRO A 176 3.42 6.18 -21.88
N ALA A 177 3.71 6.17 -20.58
CA ALA A 177 5.08 6.23 -20.07
C ALA A 177 5.81 4.88 -20.17
N GLY A 178 5.22 3.86 -20.78
CA GLY A 178 5.74 2.50 -20.78
C GLY A 178 5.12 1.64 -19.68
N GLY A 179 5.88 0.69 -19.14
CA GLY A 179 5.37 -0.29 -18.17
C GLY A 179 5.11 -1.65 -18.80
N GLY A 180 4.12 -2.36 -18.24
CA GLY A 180 3.78 -3.75 -18.54
C GLY A 180 3.30 -4.47 -17.27
N LEU A 181 3.41 -5.80 -17.23
CA LEU A 181 3.06 -6.61 -16.05
C LEU A 181 4.16 -6.52 -14.97
N TYR A 182 4.49 -5.30 -14.55
CA TYR A 182 5.43 -4.98 -13.49
C TYR A 182 5.18 -3.57 -12.96
N TRP A 183 5.65 -3.32 -11.74
CA TRP A 183 5.63 -2.00 -11.14
C TRP A 183 6.75 -1.10 -11.69
N ALA A 184 6.39 0.14 -12.03
CA ALA A 184 7.34 1.19 -12.36
C ALA A 184 6.98 2.46 -11.61
N ILE A 185 7.99 3.24 -11.23
CA ILE A 185 7.82 4.61 -10.73
C ILE A 185 8.09 5.61 -11.85
N ASP A 186 7.36 6.71 -11.86
CA ASP A 186 7.59 7.84 -12.76
C ASP A 186 7.06 9.14 -12.14
N ASN A 187 7.43 10.29 -12.67
CA ASN A 187 6.96 11.59 -12.20
C ASN A 187 6.16 12.29 -13.28
N TRP A 188 4.96 12.75 -12.92
CA TRP A 188 3.99 13.31 -13.85
C TRP A 188 3.65 14.76 -13.49
N TYR A 189 3.48 15.59 -14.52
CA TYR A 189 2.86 16.90 -14.43
C TYR A 189 1.66 16.90 -15.38
N VAL A 190 0.47 16.84 -14.81
CA VAL A 190 -0.75 16.52 -15.55
C VAL A 190 -1.70 17.69 -15.43
N GLY A 191 -2.12 18.24 -16.58
CA GLY A 191 -3.07 19.33 -16.63
C GLY A 191 -4.52 18.85 -16.75
N CYS A 192 -5.40 19.82 -17.00
CA CYS A 192 -6.80 19.65 -17.36
C CYS A 192 -7.09 18.51 -18.35
N GLN A 193 -8.34 18.05 -18.43
CA GLN A 193 -8.73 16.94 -19.31
C GLN A 193 -8.39 17.14 -20.79
N THR A 194 -8.33 18.40 -21.25
CA THR A 194 -7.96 18.76 -22.63
C THR A 194 -6.53 19.29 -22.75
N CYS A 195 -5.76 19.27 -21.67
CA CYS A 195 -4.41 19.79 -21.63
C CYS A 195 -3.42 18.67 -21.94
N ALA A 196 -2.29 19.07 -22.49
CA ALA A 196 -1.13 18.20 -22.61
C ALA A 196 -0.64 17.78 -21.21
N VAL A 197 -0.02 16.62 -21.16
CA VAL A 197 0.49 16.00 -19.94
C VAL A 197 1.91 15.54 -20.15
N TYR A 198 2.69 15.54 -19.07
CA TYR A 198 4.12 15.40 -19.15
C TYR A 198 4.60 14.37 -18.13
N TYR A 199 5.53 13.53 -18.54
CA TYR A 199 6.08 12.49 -17.68
C TYR A 199 7.61 12.39 -17.80
N GLY A 200 8.25 11.88 -16.76
CA GLY A 200 9.69 11.68 -16.69
C GLY A 200 10.15 10.37 -17.33
N THR A 201 11.27 9.84 -16.88
CA THR A 201 11.75 8.52 -17.33
C THR A 201 11.37 7.46 -16.31
N PRO A 202 10.57 6.44 -16.68
CA PRO A 202 10.10 5.42 -15.76
C PRO A 202 11.26 4.55 -15.25
N VAL A 203 11.17 4.11 -14.00
CA VAL A 203 12.11 3.17 -13.39
C VAL A 203 11.35 1.96 -12.88
N LYS A 204 11.75 0.76 -13.30
CA LYS A 204 11.17 -0.49 -12.81
C LYS A 204 11.52 -0.71 -11.33
N VAL A 205 10.52 -1.04 -10.52
CA VAL A 205 10.66 -1.37 -9.09
C VAL A 205 10.09 -2.77 -8.82
N LEU A 206 10.52 -3.36 -7.71
CA LEU A 206 10.08 -4.70 -7.30
C LEU A 206 8.95 -4.59 -6.26
N PRO A 207 8.00 -5.53 -6.24
CA PRO A 207 7.11 -5.73 -5.10
C PRO A 207 7.87 -5.81 -3.78
N GLY A 208 7.30 -5.23 -2.73
CA GLY A 208 7.89 -5.20 -1.39
C GLY A 208 8.94 -4.11 -1.19
N THR A 209 9.40 -3.43 -2.23
CA THR A 209 10.33 -2.29 -2.10
C THR A 209 9.65 -1.11 -1.43
N THR A 210 10.26 -0.54 -0.40
CA THR A 210 9.85 0.75 0.16
C THR A 210 10.31 1.89 -0.74
N ILE A 211 9.38 2.74 -1.17
CA ILE A 211 9.64 3.92 -1.99
C ILE A 211 9.09 5.16 -1.29
N GLN A 212 9.69 6.32 -1.56
CA GLN A 212 9.22 7.59 -1.03
C GLN A 212 9.06 8.59 -2.18
N GLY A 213 7.81 8.95 -2.48
CA GLY A 213 7.48 10.02 -3.40
C GLY A 213 7.74 11.37 -2.75
N VAL A 214 8.39 12.30 -3.46
CA VAL A 214 8.78 13.61 -2.94
C VAL A 214 8.49 14.69 -3.97
N MET A 215 7.73 15.70 -3.54
CA MET A 215 7.58 16.97 -4.24
C MET A 215 8.17 18.09 -3.39
N GLN A 216 9.07 18.88 -3.99
CA GLN A 216 9.79 19.92 -3.28
C GLN A 216 9.82 21.21 -4.09
N GLN A 217 9.50 22.33 -3.45
CA GLN A 217 9.72 23.66 -4.03
C GLN A 217 11.21 23.93 -4.14
N THR A 218 11.70 24.23 -5.34
CA THR A 218 13.12 24.48 -5.63
C THR A 218 13.44 25.96 -5.83
N GLY A 219 12.42 26.81 -5.96
CA GLY A 219 12.59 28.23 -6.17
C GLY A 219 11.27 28.98 -6.23
N GLN A 220 11.36 30.31 -6.21
CA GLN A 220 10.22 31.21 -6.34
C GLN A 220 10.66 32.47 -7.07
N THR A 221 9.83 32.92 -8.00
CA THR A 221 10.00 34.20 -8.71
C THR A 221 8.66 34.95 -8.67
N GLY A 222 8.59 36.02 -7.89
CA GLY A 222 7.33 36.74 -7.67
C GLY A 222 6.27 35.82 -7.04
N SER A 223 5.11 35.69 -7.69
CA SER A 223 4.01 34.82 -7.27
C SER A 223 4.06 33.40 -7.84
N ASN A 224 5.12 33.08 -8.59
CA ASN A 224 5.29 31.79 -9.26
C ASN A 224 6.39 30.98 -8.59
N TYR A 225 6.29 29.66 -8.71
CA TYR A 225 7.07 28.70 -7.97
C TYR A 225 7.68 27.66 -8.90
N ASN A 226 8.80 27.12 -8.47
CA ASN A 226 9.47 26.01 -9.14
C ASN A 226 9.35 24.78 -8.25
N TYR A 227 9.04 23.63 -8.83
CA TYR A 227 8.91 22.37 -8.11
C TYR A 227 9.67 21.25 -8.80
N ARG A 228 10.14 20.32 -7.97
CA ARG A 228 10.70 19.05 -8.41
C ARG A 228 9.86 17.91 -7.84
N SER A 229 9.43 17.00 -8.70
CA SER A 229 8.85 15.71 -8.32
C SER A 229 9.90 14.62 -8.53
N SER A 230 10.07 13.75 -7.54
CA SER A 230 11.08 12.68 -7.56
C SER A 230 10.74 11.54 -6.61
N PHE A 231 11.53 10.47 -6.67
CA PHE A 231 11.56 9.43 -5.65
C PHE A 231 12.89 9.45 -4.90
N ALA A 232 12.86 9.43 -3.56
CA ALA A 232 14.08 9.43 -2.76
C ALA A 232 14.89 8.15 -2.99
N GLY A 233 16.21 8.28 -3.19
CA GLY A 233 17.10 7.14 -3.45
C GLY A 233 17.08 6.62 -4.88
N TYR A 234 16.31 7.23 -5.79
CA TYR A 234 16.28 6.88 -7.21
C TYR A 234 17.06 7.88 -8.07
N PRO A 235 17.49 7.48 -9.28
CA PRO A 235 18.31 8.33 -10.13
C PRO A 235 17.65 9.66 -10.51
N ALA A 236 18.46 10.72 -10.66
CA ALA A 236 17.94 12.04 -10.99
C ALA A 236 17.20 12.10 -12.33
N TYR A 237 17.56 11.24 -13.30
CA TYR A 237 16.89 11.16 -14.61
C TYR A 237 15.41 10.75 -14.53
N SER A 238 14.97 10.18 -13.41
CA SER A 238 13.56 9.82 -13.20
C SER A 238 12.76 10.95 -12.58
N SER A 239 13.38 12.10 -12.26
CA SER A 239 12.70 13.25 -11.69
C SER A 239 12.13 14.18 -12.75
N LEU A 240 11.11 14.95 -12.38
CA LEU A 240 10.50 15.96 -13.24
C LEU A 240 10.60 17.34 -12.56
N GLN A 241 11.17 18.30 -13.27
CA GLN A 241 11.28 19.70 -12.83
C GLN A 241 10.30 20.56 -13.63
N ILE A 242 9.53 21.40 -12.93
CA ILE A 242 8.62 22.38 -13.50
C ILE A 242 8.86 23.76 -12.87
N ASN A 243 9.04 24.77 -13.70
CA ASN A 243 9.38 26.13 -13.28
C ASN A 243 8.29 27.14 -13.61
N ASN A 244 8.24 28.18 -12.80
CA ASN A 244 7.43 29.38 -13.00
C ASN A 244 5.91 29.11 -13.05
N ILE A 245 5.41 28.18 -12.24
CA ILE A 245 3.98 27.85 -12.17
C ILE A 245 3.27 28.56 -11.01
N PRO A 246 1.94 28.74 -11.07
CA PRO A 246 1.16 29.20 -9.93
C PRO A 246 1.28 28.29 -8.71
N LYS A 247 0.92 28.81 -7.54
CA LYS A 247 0.91 28.06 -6.26
C LYS A 247 0.13 26.75 -6.40
N LEU A 248 0.74 25.64 -5.96
CA LEU A 248 0.06 24.37 -5.71
C LEU A 248 -0.37 24.34 -4.24
N TYR A 249 -1.65 24.08 -3.98
CA TYR A 249 -2.27 24.30 -2.67
C TYR A 249 -3.18 23.16 -2.21
N TYR A 250 -3.41 22.16 -3.04
CA TYR A 250 -4.23 21.00 -2.69
C TYR A 250 -3.37 19.75 -2.75
N ALA A 251 -3.37 18.95 -1.70
CA ALA A 251 -2.59 17.73 -1.59
C ALA A 251 -3.51 16.51 -1.60
N VAL A 252 -3.04 15.40 -2.15
CA VAL A 252 -3.80 14.14 -2.25
C VAL A 252 -2.93 12.91 -2.00
N GLU A 253 -3.58 11.85 -1.52
CA GLU A 253 -3.12 10.46 -1.51
C GLU A 253 -4.14 9.64 -2.30
N THR A 254 -3.77 9.02 -3.42
CA THR A 254 -4.74 8.54 -4.41
C THR A 254 -4.44 7.13 -4.92
N PHE A 255 -5.51 6.35 -5.08
CA PHE A 255 -5.55 5.13 -5.88
C PHE A 255 -6.43 5.33 -7.12
N GLU A 256 -5.87 5.13 -8.32
CA GLU A 256 -6.59 5.14 -9.59
C GLU A 256 -6.48 3.80 -10.33
N GLN A 257 -7.48 3.54 -11.19
CA GLN A 257 -7.48 2.38 -12.06
C GLN A 257 -8.11 2.64 -13.44
N TYR A 258 -7.74 1.82 -14.42
CA TYR A 258 -8.37 1.78 -15.73
C TYR A 258 -8.52 0.34 -16.23
N ASN A 259 -9.65 0.07 -16.86
CA ASN A 259 -9.99 -1.23 -17.48
C ASN A 259 -9.94 -2.44 -16.53
N ILE A 260 -10.13 -2.24 -15.23
CA ILE A 260 -10.28 -3.33 -14.27
C ILE A 260 -11.70 -3.90 -14.39
N THR A 261 -11.78 -5.19 -14.71
CA THR A 261 -13.02 -5.96 -14.87
C THR A 261 -13.10 -7.15 -13.93
N GLN A 262 -11.98 -7.59 -13.33
CA GLN A 262 -11.89 -8.77 -12.46
C GLN A 262 -11.09 -8.50 -11.19
N GLY A 263 -11.46 -9.16 -10.08
CA GLY A 263 -10.84 -8.96 -8.74
C GLY A 263 -9.36 -9.28 -8.69
N ASN A 264 -8.95 -10.29 -9.47
CA ASN A 264 -7.57 -10.73 -9.61
C ASN A 264 -6.67 -9.74 -10.38
N GLN A 265 -7.20 -8.62 -10.88
CA GLN A 265 -6.42 -7.54 -11.51
C GLN A 265 -6.00 -6.46 -10.51
N TYR A 266 -6.49 -6.49 -9.26
CA TYR A 266 -5.93 -5.70 -8.16
C TYR A 266 -4.69 -6.39 -7.57
N PRO A 267 -3.77 -5.63 -6.93
CA PRO A 267 -2.64 -6.19 -6.17
C PRO A 267 -3.13 -7.19 -5.14
N ILE A 268 -2.46 -8.34 -4.93
CA ILE A 268 -2.90 -9.38 -3.98
C ILE A 268 -3.18 -8.82 -2.58
N ASP A 269 -2.43 -7.80 -2.19
CA ASP A 269 -2.63 -7.05 -0.96
C ASP A 269 -4.05 -6.51 -0.81
N VAL A 270 -4.44 -6.30 0.44
CA VAL A 270 -5.72 -5.68 0.77
C VAL A 270 -5.67 -4.16 0.56
N GLN A 271 -4.51 -3.56 0.82
CA GLN A 271 -4.31 -2.12 0.85
C GLN A 271 -2.85 -1.76 0.53
N VAL A 272 -2.61 -0.47 0.31
CA VAL A 272 -1.29 0.16 0.44
C VAL A 272 -1.36 1.19 1.56
N ASN A 273 -0.39 1.15 2.48
CA ASN A 273 -0.24 2.14 3.54
C ASN A 273 0.64 3.29 3.03
N MET A 274 0.07 4.49 2.96
CA MET A 274 0.76 5.73 2.61
C MET A 274 1.23 6.37 3.92
N THR A 275 2.45 6.01 4.34
CA THR A 275 3.01 6.27 5.69
C THR A 275 4.07 7.36 5.70
N ASN A 276 4.49 7.80 6.89
CA ASN A 276 5.50 8.84 7.08
C ASN A 276 5.19 10.09 6.25
N ILE A 277 3.92 10.45 6.18
CA ILE A 277 3.46 11.65 5.47
C ILE A 277 4.10 12.87 6.15
N GLU A 278 4.76 13.70 5.36
CA GLU A 278 5.35 14.98 5.78
C GLU A 278 4.98 16.04 4.74
N LEU A 279 4.25 17.07 5.17
CA LEU A 279 3.84 18.18 4.34
C LEU A 279 4.21 19.49 5.03
N LYS A 280 4.97 20.33 4.32
CA LYS A 280 5.38 21.65 4.81
C LYS A 280 4.73 22.76 4.01
N VAL A 281 4.33 23.80 4.73
CA VAL A 281 3.88 25.07 4.18
C VAL A 281 4.87 26.14 4.61
N GLY A 282 5.66 26.63 3.65
CA GLY A 282 6.81 27.48 3.96
C GLY A 282 7.89 26.68 4.68
N THR A 283 8.16 27.02 5.94
CA THR A 283 9.12 26.29 6.80
C THR A 283 8.45 25.47 7.89
N ALA A 284 7.13 25.57 8.04
CA ALA A 284 6.37 24.92 9.11
C ALA A 284 5.74 23.61 8.61
N GLU A 285 5.64 22.64 9.52
CA GLU A 285 4.79 21.46 9.32
C GLU A 285 3.33 21.87 9.18
N ALA A 286 2.62 21.28 8.22
CA ALA A 286 1.21 21.54 8.02
C ALA A 286 0.37 20.84 9.10
N GLN A 287 -0.70 21.51 9.54
CA GLN A 287 -1.75 20.89 10.33
C GLN A 287 -2.71 20.18 9.38
N LEU A 288 -2.50 18.88 9.20
CA LEU A 288 -3.31 18.08 8.29
C LEU A 288 -4.67 17.75 8.90
N ASN A 289 -5.66 17.62 8.03
CA ASN A 289 -6.99 17.12 8.34
C ASN A 289 -7.54 16.46 7.08
N TRP A 290 -6.94 15.32 6.72
CA TRP A 290 -7.25 14.57 5.52
C TRP A 290 -8.75 14.23 5.45
N GLN A 291 -9.36 14.47 4.30
CA GLN A 291 -10.74 14.09 4.00
C GLN A 291 -10.72 12.83 3.13
N PRO A 292 -11.21 11.67 3.62
CA PRO A 292 -11.25 10.45 2.83
C PRO A 292 -12.45 10.43 1.88
N HIS A 293 -12.23 9.87 0.69
CA HIS A 293 -13.21 9.77 -0.37
C HIS A 293 -13.17 8.38 -1.03
N THR A 294 -14.34 7.89 -1.46
CA THR A 294 -14.48 6.60 -2.14
C THR A 294 -15.51 6.74 -3.25
N PHE A 295 -15.07 6.58 -4.50
CA PHE A 295 -15.93 6.68 -5.69
C PHE A 295 -16.27 5.30 -6.25
N VAL A 296 -15.37 4.34 -6.08
CA VAL A 296 -15.59 2.92 -6.41
C VAL A 296 -15.48 2.12 -5.13
N SER A 297 -16.44 1.23 -4.90
CA SER A 297 -16.45 0.34 -3.72
C SER A 297 -17.00 -1.06 -4.06
N ASP A 298 -16.98 -1.44 -5.33
CA ASP A 298 -17.55 -2.70 -5.83
C ASP A 298 -16.87 -3.95 -5.25
N ARG A 299 -15.63 -3.80 -4.76
CA ARG A 299 -14.87 -4.86 -4.09
C ARG A 299 -14.45 -4.47 -2.67
N GLY A 300 -15.01 -3.41 -2.11
CA GLY A 300 -14.66 -2.86 -0.80
C GLY A 300 -13.40 -2.01 -0.80
N GLN A 301 -13.11 -1.35 -1.91
CA GLN A 301 -12.15 -0.25 -1.94
C GLN A 301 -12.67 0.89 -1.08
N ASN A 302 -11.77 1.52 -0.33
CA ASN A 302 -12.04 2.68 0.50
C ASN A 302 -10.72 3.34 0.91
N THR A 303 -10.81 4.53 1.50
CA THR A 303 -9.68 5.23 2.11
C THR A 303 -9.91 5.37 3.59
N VAL A 304 -8.86 5.16 4.39
CA VAL A 304 -8.88 5.35 5.85
C VAL A 304 -7.77 6.33 6.22
N VAL A 305 -8.12 7.38 6.94
CA VAL A 305 -7.13 8.28 7.56
C VAL A 305 -6.76 7.69 8.91
N VAL A 306 -5.54 7.16 9.02
CA VAL A 306 -5.01 6.56 10.25
C VAL A 306 -4.42 7.64 11.15
N SER A 307 -3.72 8.62 10.56
CA SER A 307 -3.05 9.70 11.29
C SER A 307 -2.98 10.99 10.47
N ASN A 308 -3.33 12.11 11.10
CA ASN A 308 -3.23 13.47 10.54
C ASN A 308 -1.92 14.19 10.94
N ASN A 309 -0.90 13.44 11.38
CA ASN A 309 0.37 14.05 11.77
C ASN A 309 1.19 14.52 10.55
N SER A 310 2.02 15.54 10.74
CA SER A 310 3.10 15.91 9.83
C SER A 310 4.31 16.37 10.67
N PRO A 311 5.48 15.69 10.58
CA PRO A 311 5.69 14.41 9.91
C PRO A 311 4.99 13.24 10.64
N GLY A 312 4.88 12.10 9.96
CA GLY A 312 4.40 10.84 10.56
C GLY A 312 2.89 10.59 10.40
N GLY A 313 2.26 11.23 9.42
CA GLY A 313 0.88 10.92 9.03
C GLY A 313 0.77 9.58 8.30
N GLU A 314 -0.46 9.08 8.21
CA GLU A 314 -0.77 7.84 7.51
C GLU A 314 -2.18 7.84 6.92
N VAL A 315 -2.26 7.45 5.65
CA VAL A 315 -3.50 7.21 4.90
C VAL A 315 -3.42 5.82 4.26
N ASP A 316 -4.44 5.00 4.48
CA ASP A 316 -4.53 3.67 3.91
C ASP A 316 -5.49 3.66 2.71
N LEU A 317 -5.00 3.17 1.57
CA LEU A 317 -5.79 3.02 0.35
C LEU A 317 -6.09 1.54 0.12
N TYR A 318 -7.36 1.14 0.28
CA TYR A 318 -7.80 -0.24 0.14
C TYR A 318 -8.14 -0.58 -1.31
N PHE A 319 -7.64 -1.72 -1.79
CA PHE A 319 -7.97 -2.29 -3.10
C PHE A 319 -9.16 -3.25 -3.05
N ARG A 320 -9.47 -3.74 -1.85
CA ARG A 320 -10.54 -4.72 -1.60
C ARG A 320 -10.92 -4.72 -0.12
N THR A 321 -12.09 -5.27 0.20
CA THR A 321 -12.51 -5.51 1.59
C THR A 321 -11.43 -6.34 2.28
N PRO A 322 -10.97 -5.95 3.48
CA PRO A 322 -10.16 -6.83 4.30
C PRO A 322 -10.87 -8.18 4.45
N PRO A 323 -10.13 -9.30 4.43
CA PRO A 323 -10.73 -10.55 4.89
C PRO A 323 -11.30 -10.29 6.29
N PRO A 324 -12.49 -10.82 6.62
CA PRO A 324 -12.99 -10.72 7.99
C PRO A 324 -11.87 -11.18 8.92
N PRO A 325 -11.65 -10.49 10.05
CA PRO A 325 -10.63 -10.91 11.00
C PRO A 325 -10.83 -12.40 11.26
N PRO A 326 -9.74 -13.20 11.31
CA PRO A 326 -9.87 -14.62 11.60
C PRO A 326 -10.77 -14.76 12.83
N PRO A 327 -11.75 -15.68 12.82
CA PRO A 327 -12.64 -15.85 13.95
C PRO A 327 -11.77 -15.90 15.21
N PRO A 328 -12.13 -15.16 16.28
CA PRO A 328 -11.33 -15.10 17.49
C PRO A 328 -10.90 -16.51 17.83
N ILE A 329 -9.58 -16.75 17.85
CA ILE A 329 -9.05 -18.05 18.26
C ILE A 329 -9.74 -18.34 19.60
N PRO A 330 -10.41 -19.50 19.75
CA PRO A 330 -11.07 -19.87 20.99
C PRO A 330 -10.13 -19.60 22.17
N THR A 331 -10.38 -18.52 22.91
CA THR A 331 -9.56 -18.20 24.08
C THR A 331 -10.13 -19.00 25.22
N ILE A 332 -9.47 -20.11 25.53
CA ILE A 332 -9.83 -20.92 26.67
C ILE A 332 -9.46 -20.13 27.92
N ASN A 333 -10.45 -19.52 28.55
CA ASN A 333 -10.31 -18.86 29.84
C ASN A 333 -10.24 -19.96 30.92
N ILE A 334 -9.04 -20.54 31.12
CA ILE A 334 -8.79 -21.57 32.14
C ILE A 334 -7.85 -21.00 33.21
N ASN A 335 -8.33 -20.90 34.45
CA ASN A 335 -7.50 -20.54 35.61
C ASN A 335 -6.49 -21.64 36.03
N SER A 336 -6.21 -22.66 35.21
CA SER A 336 -5.11 -23.62 35.43
C SER A 336 -4.98 -24.59 34.25
N LYS A 337 -3.89 -24.48 33.48
CA LYS A 337 -3.32 -25.41 32.49
C LYS A 337 -4.26 -25.97 31.39
N ALA A 338 -3.93 -25.66 30.13
CA ALA A 338 -4.55 -26.20 28.92
C ALA A 338 -4.14 -27.65 28.56
N SER A 339 -3.43 -28.33 29.48
CA SER A 339 -3.17 -29.78 29.45
C SER A 339 -3.42 -30.32 30.85
N PHE A 340 -4.28 -31.33 30.95
CA PHE A 340 -4.43 -32.12 32.17
C PHE A 340 -3.53 -33.34 32.04
N ASP A 341 -2.27 -33.18 32.42
CA ASP A 341 -1.34 -34.30 32.46
C ASP A 341 -1.60 -35.08 33.75
N TRP A 342 -2.27 -36.22 33.61
CA TRP A 342 -2.39 -37.17 34.70
C TRP A 342 -1.20 -38.12 34.66
N ASN A 343 -0.34 -38.11 35.67
CA ASN A 343 0.72 -39.13 35.87
C ASN A 343 0.27 -40.25 36.84
N SER A 344 -0.99 -40.19 37.27
CA SER A 344 -1.71 -41.19 38.06
C SER A 344 -3.20 -41.09 37.73
N SER A 345 -4.01 -42.09 38.06
CA SER A 345 -5.47 -41.99 37.93
C SER A 345 -6.01 -40.69 38.56
N GLY A 346 -6.89 -39.97 37.85
CA GLY A 346 -7.40 -38.67 38.29
C GLY A 346 -8.57 -38.16 37.45
N SER A 347 -9.14 -37.03 37.86
CA SER A 347 -10.24 -36.37 37.16
C SER A 347 -10.04 -34.85 37.09
N GLY A 348 -10.73 -34.21 36.16
CA GLY A 348 -10.70 -32.76 35.95
C GLY A 348 -11.97 -32.26 35.28
N SER A 349 -12.22 -30.95 35.37
CA SER A 349 -13.34 -30.29 34.70
C SER A 349 -13.03 -28.83 34.44
N GLY A 350 -13.73 -28.23 33.48
CA GLY A 350 -13.58 -26.81 33.18
C GLY A 350 -14.61 -26.29 32.19
N THR A 351 -14.35 -25.10 31.67
CA THR A 351 -15.22 -24.41 30.72
C THR A 351 -14.41 -23.97 29.50
N ILE A 352 -14.91 -24.27 28.30
CA ILE A 352 -14.37 -23.79 27.03
C ILE A 352 -15.21 -22.60 26.60
N LYS A 353 -14.57 -21.48 26.25
CA LYS A 353 -15.21 -20.27 25.73
C LYS A 353 -14.72 -19.99 24.32
N ALA A 354 -15.65 -19.68 23.42
CA ALA A 354 -15.39 -19.24 22.06
C ALA A 354 -16.59 -18.42 21.57
N PRO A 355 -16.46 -17.63 20.49
CA PRO A 355 -17.62 -17.02 19.85
C PRO A 355 -18.68 -18.05 19.46
N ALA A 356 -19.96 -17.66 19.50
CA ALA A 356 -21.04 -18.51 19.03
C ALA A 356 -20.84 -18.89 17.56
N GLY A 357 -21.06 -20.17 17.22
CA GLY A 357 -20.86 -20.69 15.87
C GLY A 357 -19.42 -21.12 15.55
N THR A 358 -18.44 -20.84 16.41
CA THR A 358 -17.06 -21.30 16.20
C THR A 358 -16.97 -22.83 16.23
N LEU A 359 -16.32 -23.43 15.25
CA LEU A 359 -15.95 -24.84 15.27
C LEU A 359 -14.74 -25.02 16.20
N VAL A 360 -14.90 -25.83 17.24
CA VAL A 360 -13.84 -26.11 18.23
C VAL A 360 -13.38 -27.54 18.08
N HIS A 361 -12.06 -27.77 18.01
CA HIS A 361 -11.48 -29.11 18.00
C HIS A 361 -10.97 -29.48 19.40
N VAL A 362 -11.14 -30.74 19.79
CA VAL A 362 -10.64 -31.29 21.07
C VAL A 362 -9.63 -32.39 20.77
N GLY A 363 -8.44 -32.26 21.33
CA GLY A 363 -7.43 -33.32 21.40
C GLY A 363 -7.53 -34.08 22.71
N ILE A 364 -7.39 -35.40 22.66
CA ILE A 364 -7.44 -36.29 23.83
C ILE A 364 -6.33 -37.33 23.63
N ASP A 365 -5.44 -37.46 24.62
CA ASP A 365 -4.37 -38.46 24.59
C ASP A 365 -4.51 -39.46 25.75
N ALA A 366 -4.08 -40.71 25.50
CA ALA A 366 -3.99 -41.77 26.50
C ALA A 366 -2.74 -42.62 26.25
N TYR A 367 -1.60 -42.18 26.80
CA TYR A 367 -0.30 -42.80 26.60
C TYR A 367 0.04 -43.79 27.72
N GLY A 368 0.54 -44.96 27.32
CA GLY A 368 0.92 -46.05 28.24
C GLY A 368 -0.03 -47.24 28.15
N VAL A 369 0.42 -48.41 28.59
CA VAL A 369 -0.36 -49.65 28.54
C VAL A 369 -1.36 -49.68 29.69
N GLY A 370 -2.64 -49.82 29.39
CA GLY A 370 -3.72 -49.78 30.37
C GLY A 370 -4.10 -48.37 30.83
N VAL A 371 -3.83 -47.35 30.01
CA VAL A 371 -4.29 -45.98 30.25
C VAL A 371 -5.56 -45.72 29.45
N THR A 372 -6.58 -45.23 30.14
CA THR A 372 -7.84 -44.79 29.53
C THR A 372 -8.10 -43.33 29.90
N THR A 373 -8.23 -42.48 28.90
CA THR A 373 -8.64 -41.08 29.06
C THR A 373 -10.06 -40.92 28.54
N LYS A 374 -10.91 -40.28 29.34
CA LYS A 374 -12.31 -39.98 29.02
C LYS A 374 -12.50 -38.47 29.01
N PHE A 375 -13.20 -37.98 28.00
CA PHE A 375 -13.66 -36.59 27.89
C PHE A 375 -15.17 -36.57 27.73
N THR A 376 -15.85 -35.70 28.44
CA THR A 376 -17.31 -35.52 28.37
C THR A 376 -17.63 -34.04 28.21
N LEU A 377 -18.40 -33.72 27.17
CA LEU A 377 -18.87 -32.37 26.86
C LEU A 377 -20.30 -32.16 27.36
N SER A 378 -20.58 -30.99 27.94
CA SER A 378 -21.90 -30.59 28.40
C SER A 378 -22.26 -29.21 27.85
N GLY A 379 -23.46 -29.09 27.27
CA GLY A 379 -23.96 -27.87 26.64
C GLY A 379 -23.73 -27.78 25.12
N ALA A 380 -23.11 -28.78 24.50
CA ALA A 380 -22.99 -28.92 23.05
C ALA A 380 -22.95 -30.40 22.64
N SER A 381 -23.08 -30.65 21.33
CA SER A 381 -22.99 -31.99 20.76
C SER A 381 -21.72 -32.17 19.94
N LEU A 382 -21.03 -33.29 20.15
CA LEU A 382 -19.86 -33.66 19.36
C LEU A 382 -20.29 -34.07 17.94
N ILE A 383 -19.61 -33.54 16.93
CA ILE A 383 -19.88 -33.79 15.52
C ILE A 383 -19.27 -35.14 15.14
N GLY A 384 -20.09 -36.03 14.56
CA GLY A 384 -19.63 -37.35 14.10
C GLY A 384 -19.51 -38.40 15.21
N TYR A 385 -19.93 -38.10 16.44
CA TYR A 385 -19.91 -39.03 17.57
C TYR A 385 -21.34 -39.31 18.06
N PRO A 386 -21.67 -40.57 18.44
CA PRO A 386 -23.00 -40.94 18.91
C PRO A 386 -23.30 -40.43 20.34
N SER A 387 -22.29 -39.92 21.05
CA SER A 387 -22.43 -39.39 22.40
C SER A 387 -21.48 -38.21 22.61
N ASN A 388 -21.78 -37.39 23.62
CA ASN A 388 -20.90 -36.30 24.05
C ASN A 388 -19.71 -36.77 24.90
N THR A 389 -19.45 -38.07 24.92
CA THR A 389 -18.38 -38.71 25.65
C THR A 389 -17.45 -39.43 24.69
N ILE A 390 -16.16 -39.19 24.85
CA ILE A 390 -15.11 -39.90 24.11
C ILE A 390 -14.24 -40.60 25.12
N THR A 391 -13.87 -41.83 24.81
CA THR A 391 -12.97 -42.65 25.63
C THR A 391 -11.89 -43.20 24.72
N ILE A 392 -10.64 -42.90 25.04
CA ILE A 392 -9.46 -43.38 24.34
C ILE A 392 -8.69 -44.28 25.30
N THR A 393 -8.32 -45.47 24.86
CA THR A 393 -7.51 -46.42 25.63
C THR A 393 -6.26 -46.77 24.83
N ASN A 394 -5.09 -46.59 25.44
CA ASN A 394 -3.78 -46.89 24.83
C ASN A 394 -3.56 -46.26 23.44
N GLY A 395 -4.09 -45.05 23.22
CA GLY A 395 -4.05 -44.35 21.94
C GLY A 395 -2.99 -43.25 21.91
N HIS A 396 -2.18 -43.22 20.85
CA HIS A 396 -1.26 -42.12 20.57
C HIS A 396 -1.91 -41.11 19.61
N GLU A 397 -1.48 -39.85 19.69
CA GLU A 397 -1.83 -38.71 18.82
C GLU A 397 -2.28 -39.12 17.40
N GLY A 398 -3.46 -38.64 16.99
CA GLY A 398 -3.89 -38.69 15.58
C GLY A 398 -5.15 -39.50 15.27
N THR A 399 -5.86 -40.04 16.26
CA THR A 399 -7.23 -40.57 16.07
C THR A 399 -8.26 -39.46 16.25
N PRO A 400 -9.35 -39.46 15.47
CA PRO A 400 -9.98 -38.24 14.93
C PRO A 400 -10.27 -37.22 16.02
N THR A 401 -9.75 -35.99 15.84
CA THR A 401 -9.98 -34.84 16.72
C THR A 401 -11.48 -34.53 16.73
N PRO A 402 -12.23 -34.94 17.76
CA PRO A 402 -13.63 -34.56 17.87
C PRO A 402 -13.79 -33.05 17.81
N SER A 403 -14.91 -32.62 17.25
CA SER A 403 -15.23 -31.21 17.17
C SER A 403 -16.67 -30.95 17.57
N PHE A 404 -16.97 -29.72 17.93
CA PHE A 404 -18.34 -29.24 18.16
C PHE A 404 -18.47 -27.78 17.73
N THR A 405 -19.68 -27.36 17.40
CA THR A 405 -19.99 -25.95 17.16
C THR A 405 -20.35 -25.29 18.49
N MET A 406 -19.68 -24.18 18.81
CA MET A 406 -19.94 -23.42 20.04
C MET A 406 -21.38 -22.88 20.04
N PRO A 407 -22.19 -23.15 21.08
CA PRO A 407 -23.56 -22.65 21.20
C PRO A 407 -23.62 -21.12 21.32
N ALA A 408 -24.83 -20.58 21.20
CA ALA A 408 -25.11 -19.15 21.34
C ALA A 408 -24.65 -18.54 22.68
N SER A 409 -24.50 -19.35 23.73
CA SER A 409 -23.96 -18.92 25.02
C SER A 409 -22.47 -18.56 24.99
N GLY A 410 -21.74 -18.94 23.95
CA GLY A 410 -20.29 -18.75 23.83
C GLY A 410 -19.46 -19.54 24.86
N SER A 411 -20.07 -20.54 25.50
CA SER A 411 -19.46 -21.30 26.59
C SER A 411 -20.04 -22.70 26.70
N VAL A 412 -19.16 -23.70 26.88
CA VAL A 412 -19.52 -25.11 27.15
C VAL A 412 -18.70 -25.64 28.31
N ASN A 413 -19.27 -26.56 29.09
CA ASN A 413 -18.56 -27.21 30.20
C ASN A 413 -18.02 -28.56 29.75
N TRP A 414 -16.90 -28.97 30.33
CA TRP A 414 -16.35 -30.29 30.10
C TRP A 414 -15.90 -30.94 31.40
N SER A 415 -15.84 -32.26 31.39
CA SER A 415 -15.21 -33.06 32.44
C SER A 415 -14.40 -34.19 31.82
N GLY A 416 -13.38 -34.65 32.53
CA GLY A 416 -12.54 -35.74 32.06
C GLY A 416 -11.98 -36.57 33.20
N THR A 417 -11.61 -37.81 32.88
CA THR A 417 -10.98 -38.75 33.80
C THR A 417 -9.86 -39.47 33.09
N CYS A 418 -8.75 -39.71 33.79
CA CYS A 418 -7.71 -40.64 33.38
C CYS A 418 -7.66 -41.80 34.38
N THR A 419 -7.65 -43.03 33.90
CA THR A 419 -7.48 -44.23 34.72
C THR A 419 -6.32 -45.03 34.19
N MET A 420 -5.43 -45.46 35.10
CA MET A 420 -4.25 -46.26 34.77
C MET A 420 -4.28 -47.59 35.52
N VAL A 421 -3.99 -48.68 34.81
CA VAL A 421 -3.88 -50.02 35.41
C VAL A 421 -2.47 -50.28 35.96
N ASN A 422 -1.45 -49.53 35.51
CA ASN A 422 -0.07 -49.58 36.01
C ASN A 422 0.48 -48.16 36.30
N SER A 423 1.64 -48.07 36.95
CA SER A 423 2.24 -46.80 37.40
C SER A 423 2.98 -46.02 36.31
N SER A 424 2.78 -46.33 35.02
CA SER A 424 3.51 -45.71 33.92
C SER A 424 2.59 -45.37 32.76
N GLY A 425 2.17 -44.10 32.70
CA GLY A 425 1.40 -43.56 31.59
C GLY A 425 0.96 -42.12 31.85
N PHE A 426 0.42 -41.48 30.82
CA PHE A 426 -0.16 -40.15 30.91
C PHE A 426 -1.44 -40.01 30.09
N GLY A 427 -2.40 -39.23 30.59
CA GLY A 427 -3.53 -38.77 29.79
C GLY A 427 -3.43 -37.26 29.58
N SER A 428 -3.95 -36.74 28.47
CA SER A 428 -4.02 -35.31 28.18
C SER A 428 -5.38 -34.95 27.54
N ILE A 429 -5.83 -33.70 27.72
CA ILE A 429 -6.99 -33.11 27.01
C ILE A 429 -6.63 -31.66 26.69
N TYR A 430 -6.76 -31.26 25.43
CA TYR A 430 -6.48 -29.92 24.93
C TYR A 430 -7.50 -29.50 23.86
N VAL A 431 -7.63 -28.21 23.56
CA VAL A 431 -8.53 -27.71 22.49
C VAL A 431 -7.81 -26.68 21.63
N PHE A 432 -8.18 -26.58 20.35
CA PHE A 432 -7.60 -25.64 19.38
C PHE A 432 -8.61 -25.16 18.33
#